data_AF-A0A963WQ33-F1
#
_entry.id   AF-A0A963WQ33-F1
#
_cell.length_a   1.000
_cell.length_b   1.000
_cell.length_c   1.000
_cell.angle_alpha   90.00
_cell.angle_beta   90.00
_cell.angle_gamma   90.00
#
_symmetry.space_group_name_H-M   'P 1'
#
loop_
_entity.id
_entity.type
_entity.pdbx_description
1 polymer ?
#
loop_
_entity_poly.entity_id
_entity_poly.type
_entity_poly.pdbx_seq_one_letter_code
_entity_poly.pdbx_strand_id
1 'polypeptide(L)'
;MRLKSLRSIAGALALCALAAPLAAETIEELDALSDRTQDEALGIQLAQEHASRGEFLDALAALERVLAEHPKSHPARLLHAVYLCKVDDQLGAAVEFDKLKRKKYSDAQWADAMAQCGFQQGDAR
;
A
#
# COMPACT_ATOMS: atom_id res chain seq x y z
N MET A 1 -57.31 -10.33 -40.57
CA MET A 1 -56.78 -8.97 -40.79
C MET A 1 -55.52 -8.81 -39.94
N ARG A 2 -54.35 -8.62 -40.56
CA ARG A 2 -53.08 -8.28 -39.87
C ARG A 2 -53.05 -6.78 -39.59
N LEU A 3 -52.51 -6.34 -38.46
CA LEU A 3 -51.77 -5.06 -38.28
C LEU A 3 -51.03 -5.14 -36.92
N LYS A 4 -49.78 -5.62 -36.92
CA LYS A 4 -48.51 -4.86 -36.86
C LYS A 4 -48.16 -4.33 -35.46
N SER A 5 -47.16 -5.00 -34.88
CA SER A 5 -46.30 -4.58 -33.78
C SER A 5 -45.58 -3.26 -34.08
N LEU A 6 -45.56 -2.34 -33.12
CA LEU A 6 -44.56 -1.27 -32.95
C LEU A 6 -44.34 -1.09 -31.44
N ARG A 7 -43.21 -1.59 -30.93
CA ARG A 7 -42.01 -0.81 -30.58
C ARG A 7 -42.28 0.32 -29.59
N SER A 8 -41.83 0.13 -28.35
CA SER A 8 -41.32 1.20 -27.48
C SER A 8 -40.40 0.58 -26.43
N ILE A 9 -39.15 0.39 -26.81
CA ILE A 9 -38.03 0.24 -25.87
C ILE A 9 -37.69 1.67 -25.47
N ALA A 10 -38.06 2.07 -24.25
CA ALA A 10 -37.64 3.34 -23.68
C ALA A 10 -37.48 3.16 -22.17
N GLY A 11 -36.24 2.98 -21.73
CA GLY A 11 -35.94 2.77 -20.31
C GLY A 11 -34.46 2.49 -20.05
N ALA A 12 -33.56 3.19 -20.73
CA ALA A 12 -32.16 3.27 -20.33
C ALA A 12 -31.89 4.73 -19.95
N LEU A 13 -32.32 5.12 -18.75
CA LEU A 13 -32.05 6.44 -18.19
C LEU A 13 -30.81 6.35 -17.28
N ALA A 14 -29.70 6.89 -17.81
CA ALA A 14 -28.69 7.66 -17.10
C ALA A 14 -28.10 7.09 -15.78
N LEU A 15 -27.05 6.27 -15.92
CA LEU A 15 -25.91 6.28 -14.98
C LEU A 15 -24.73 6.99 -15.67
N CYS A 16 -24.71 8.32 -15.64
CA CYS A 16 -23.53 9.12 -16.05
C CYS A 16 -23.24 10.21 -15.01
N ALA A 17 -23.17 9.84 -13.74
CA ALA A 17 -22.76 10.75 -12.69
C ALA A 17 -21.35 10.40 -12.19
N LEU A 18 -20.41 11.30 -12.51
CA LEU A 18 -19.14 11.57 -11.84
C LEU A 18 -17.97 10.59 -12.07
N ALA A 19 -17.53 10.45 -13.33
CA ALA A 19 -16.12 10.16 -13.58
C ALA A 19 -15.33 11.47 -13.37
N ALA A 20 -14.77 11.67 -12.17
CA ALA A 20 -13.73 12.67 -12.01
C ALA A 20 -12.56 12.29 -12.95
N PRO A 21 -11.96 13.25 -13.67
CA PRO A 21 -10.76 12.94 -14.43
C PRO A 21 -9.67 12.52 -13.44
N LEU A 22 -9.22 11.27 -13.52
CA LEU A 22 -7.94 10.85 -12.97
C LEU A 22 -6.87 11.58 -13.79
N ALA A 23 -6.48 12.78 -13.35
CA ALA A 23 -5.28 13.41 -13.86
C ALA A 23 -4.11 12.51 -13.41
N ALA A 24 -3.33 12.02 -14.38
CA ALA A 24 -2.06 11.39 -14.08
C ALA A 24 -1.13 12.46 -13.49
N GLU A 25 -0.32 12.07 -12.52
CA GLU A 25 0.74 12.93 -11.96
C GLU A 25 1.69 13.38 -13.08
N THR A 26 2.21 14.61 -12.98
CA THR A 26 3.16 15.15 -13.96
C THR A 26 4.54 14.54 -13.78
N ILE A 27 5.37 14.54 -14.82
CA ILE A 27 6.75 14.03 -14.73
C ILE A 27 7.52 14.77 -13.63
N GLU A 28 7.30 16.07 -13.47
CA GLU A 28 7.92 16.88 -12.41
C GLU A 28 7.45 16.47 -11.01
N GLU A 29 6.19 16.07 -10.84
CA GLU A 29 5.67 15.53 -9.58
C GLU A 29 6.30 14.16 -9.28
N LEU A 30 6.42 13.29 -10.28
CA LEU A 30 7.11 12.02 -10.15
C LEU A 30 8.60 12.19 -9.79
N ASP A 31 9.30 13.15 -10.40
CA ASP A 31 10.71 13.44 -10.08
C ASP A 31 10.87 13.99 -8.66
N ALA A 32 9.97 14.87 -8.22
CA ALA A 32 9.99 15.37 -6.84
C ALA A 32 9.71 14.25 -5.82
N LEU A 33 8.82 13.30 -6.13
CA LEU A 33 8.58 12.11 -5.30
C LEU A 33 9.79 11.18 -5.29
N SER A 34 10.42 11.00 -6.46
CA SER A 34 11.66 10.23 -6.65
C SER A 34 12.79 10.77 -5.78
N ASP A 35 13.00 12.08 -5.76
CA ASP A 35 14.04 12.73 -4.94
C ASP A 35 13.73 12.65 -3.44
N ARG A 36 12.48 12.85 -3.02
CA ARG A 36 12.09 12.75 -1.61
C ARG A 36 12.31 11.36 -1.04
N THR A 37 12.06 10.32 -1.83
CA THR A 37 12.22 8.92 -1.42
C THR A 37 13.68 8.44 -1.45
N GLN A 38 14.62 9.26 -1.94
CA GLN A 38 16.06 9.02 -1.75
C GLN A 38 16.50 9.35 -0.32
N ASP A 39 15.80 10.25 0.39
CA ASP A 39 16.01 10.45 1.81
C ASP A 39 15.23 9.39 2.60
N GLU A 40 15.92 8.67 3.49
CA GLU A 40 15.33 7.56 4.25
C GLU A 40 14.13 8.01 5.08
N ALA A 41 14.25 9.15 5.78
CA ALA A 41 13.23 9.61 6.72
C ALA A 41 12.01 10.17 5.98
N LEU A 42 12.22 10.96 4.93
CA LEU A 42 11.15 11.49 4.10
C LEU A 42 10.40 10.40 3.34
N GLY A 43 11.10 9.39 2.83
CA GLY A 43 10.46 8.24 2.18
C GLY A 43 9.62 7.40 3.15
N ILE A 44 10.09 7.18 4.38
CA ILE A 44 9.29 6.51 5.42
C ILE A 44 8.06 7.36 5.80
N GLN A 45 8.23 8.67 5.95
CA GLN A 45 7.12 9.57 6.25
C GLN A 45 6.05 9.52 5.15
N LEU A 46 6.46 9.59 3.88
CA LEU A 46 5.55 9.50 2.74
C LEU A 46 4.76 8.18 2.76
N ALA A 47 5.42 7.05 3.04
CA ALA A 47 4.74 5.77 3.17
C ALA A 47 3.70 5.75 4.30
N GLN A 48 4.00 6.37 5.44
CA GLN A 48 3.05 6.52 6.55
C GLN A 48 1.87 7.42 6.18
N GLU A 49 2.10 8.48 5.40
CA GLU A 49 1.04 9.36 4.89
C GLU A 49 0.09 8.60 3.95
N HIS A 50 0.61 7.82 3.00
CA HIS A 50 -0.21 6.93 2.16
C HIS A 50 -1.01 5.92 3.01
N ALA A 51 -0.34 5.21 3.92
CA ALA A 51 -1.00 4.24 4.79
C ALA A 51 -2.11 4.87 5.67
N SER A 52 -1.93 6.13 6.12
CA SER A 52 -2.94 6.86 6.88
C SER A 52 -4.23 7.12 6.09
N ARG A 53 -4.15 7.11 4.76
CA ARG A 53 -5.29 7.23 3.83
C ARG A 53 -5.81 5.86 3.36
N GLY A 54 -5.21 4.76 3.81
CA GLY A 54 -5.53 3.41 3.35
C GLY A 54 -4.90 3.02 2.01
N GLU A 55 -3.99 3.85 1.49
CA GLU A 55 -3.30 3.66 0.22
C GLU A 55 -2.08 2.73 0.40
N PHE A 56 -2.32 1.48 0.82
CA PHE A 56 -1.22 0.58 1.22
C PHE A 56 -0.30 0.18 0.07
N LEU A 57 -0.78 0.13 -1.18
CA LEU A 57 0.07 -0.16 -2.34
C LEU A 57 1.06 0.99 -2.61
N ASP A 58 0.60 2.23 -2.51
CA ASP A 58 1.46 3.41 -2.66
C ASP A 58 2.46 3.51 -1.50
N ALA A 59 2.01 3.18 -0.29
CA ALA A 59 2.88 3.08 0.88
C ALA A 59 3.99 2.03 0.70
N LEU A 60 3.65 0.87 0.15
CA LEU A 60 4.62 -0.19 -0.17
C LEU A 60 5.62 0.26 -1.22
N ALA A 61 5.15 0.87 -2.32
CA ALA A 61 6.03 1.38 -3.38
C ALA A 61 7.04 2.42 -2.84
N ALA A 62 6.59 3.32 -1.95
CA ALA A 62 7.47 4.28 -1.29
C ALA A 62 8.54 3.58 -0.43
N LEU A 63 8.16 2.56 0.35
CA LEU A 63 9.09 1.79 1.19
C LEU A 63 10.05 0.93 0.38
N GLU A 64 9.62 0.33 -0.71
CA GLU A 64 10.47 -0.44 -1.62
C GLU A 64 11.58 0.44 -2.19
N ARG A 65 11.26 1.68 -2.57
CA ARG A 65 12.26 2.66 -3.02
C ARG A 65 13.22 3.04 -1.90
N VAL A 66 12.73 3.31 -0.69
CA VAL A 66 13.60 3.53 0.49
C VAL A 66 14.51 2.35 0.72
N LEU A 67 14.02 1.11 0.63
CA LEU A 67 14.81 -0.11 0.85
C LEU A 67 15.79 -0.41 -0.30
N ALA A 68 15.54 0.09 -1.51
CA ALA A 68 16.49 0.02 -2.61
C ALA A 68 17.72 0.89 -2.33
N GLU A 69 17.52 2.11 -1.83
CA GLU A 69 18.61 3.06 -1.51
C GLU A 69 19.24 2.80 -0.12
N HIS A 70 18.41 2.41 0.85
CA HIS A 70 18.75 2.19 2.26
C HIS A 70 18.41 0.76 2.71
N PRO A 71 19.07 -0.28 2.17
CA PRO A 71 18.69 -1.69 2.40
C PRO A 71 18.81 -2.15 3.86
N LYS A 72 19.48 -1.36 4.72
CA LYS A 72 19.65 -1.62 6.16
C LYS A 72 18.66 -0.84 7.04
N SER A 73 17.74 -0.08 6.45
CA SER A 73 16.70 0.63 7.21
C SER A 73 15.79 -0.37 7.92
N HIS A 74 15.99 -0.52 9.23
CA HIS A 74 15.13 -1.33 10.08
C HIS A 74 13.71 -0.76 10.19
N PRO A 75 13.51 0.57 10.36
CA PRO A 75 12.18 1.15 10.39
C PRO A 75 11.41 0.95 9.08
N ALA A 76 12.03 1.18 7.91
CA ALA A 76 11.37 0.97 6.62
C ALA A 76 10.98 -0.51 6.43
N ARG A 77 11.87 -1.44 6.79
CA ARG A 77 11.60 -2.88 6.65
C ARG A 77 10.46 -3.34 7.57
N LEU A 78 10.38 -2.82 8.80
CA LEU A 78 9.28 -3.15 9.71
C LEU A 78 7.93 -2.66 9.16
N LEU A 79 7.87 -1.42 8.69
CA LEU A 79 6.64 -0.90 8.07
C LEU A 79 6.27 -1.68 6.82
N HIS A 80 7.25 -2.05 5.99
CA HIS A 80 7.02 -2.82 4.77
C HIS A 80 6.40 -4.19 5.10
N ALA A 81 6.96 -4.90 6.09
CA ALA A 81 6.39 -6.17 6.56
C ALA A 81 4.95 -6.02 7.05
N VAL A 82 4.66 -4.98 7.85
CA VAL A 82 3.31 -4.72 8.37
C VAL A 82 2.32 -4.36 7.26
N TYR A 83 2.74 -3.56 6.27
CA TYR A 83 1.86 -3.13 5.18
C TYR A 83 1.60 -4.24 4.16
N LEU A 84 2.53 -5.19 3.98
CA LEU A 84 2.28 -6.41 3.21
C LEU A 84 1.11 -7.21 3.82
N CYS A 85 1.01 -7.28 5.15
CA CYS A 85 -0.12 -7.92 5.81
C CYS A 85 -1.45 -7.19 5.56
N LYS A 86 -1.44 -5.87 5.35
CA LYS A 86 -2.67 -5.10 5.04
C LYS A 86 -3.21 -5.34 3.64
N VAL A 87 -2.36 -5.83 2.74
CA VAL A 87 -2.74 -6.21 1.36
C VAL A 87 -2.80 -7.74 1.17
N ASP A 88 -2.97 -8.47 2.28
CA ASP A 88 -3.07 -9.95 2.33
C ASP A 88 -1.82 -10.70 1.82
N ASP A 89 -0.67 -10.05 1.69
CA ASP A 89 0.61 -10.71 1.37
C ASP A 89 1.33 -11.19 2.64
N GLN A 90 0.76 -12.22 3.27
CA GLN A 90 1.30 -12.82 4.49
C GLN A 90 2.66 -13.48 4.27
N LEU A 91 2.90 -14.03 3.08
CA LEU A 91 4.17 -14.70 2.77
C LEU A 91 5.29 -13.67 2.59
N GLY A 92 5.03 -12.59 1.85
CA GLY A 92 5.95 -11.47 1.72
C GLY A 92 6.25 -10.84 3.07
N ALA A 93 5.23 -10.62 3.89
CA ALA A 93 5.40 -10.09 5.24
C ALA A 93 6.33 -10.96 6.09
N ALA A 94 6.10 -12.29 6.12
CA ALA A 94 6.95 -13.23 6.87
C ALA A 94 8.43 -13.14 6.42
N VAL A 95 8.68 -13.10 5.11
CA VAL A 95 10.03 -12.93 4.54
C VAL A 95 10.69 -11.64 5.03
N GLU A 96 9.93 -10.55 5.17
CA GLU A 96 10.47 -9.29 5.66
C GLU A 96 10.70 -9.28 7.18
N PHE A 97 9.84 -9.94 7.96
CA PHE A 97 10.06 -10.14 9.39
C PHE A 97 11.31 -11.00 9.67
N ASP A 98 11.57 -12.05 8.90
CA ASP A 98 12.76 -12.91 9.07
C ASP A 98 14.08 -12.13 8.85
N LYS A 99 14.05 -11.06 8.05
CA LYS A 99 15.19 -10.16 7.84
C LYS A 99 15.42 -9.18 9.00
N LEU A 100 14.48 -9.05 9.93
CA LEU A 100 14.57 -8.14 11.06
C LEU A 100 15.26 -8.79 12.27
N LYS A 101 16.09 -8.00 12.94
CA LYS A 101 16.75 -8.44 14.18
C LYS A 101 15.84 -8.14 15.37
N ARG A 102 15.07 -9.11 15.86
CA ARG A 102 14.14 -8.97 17.01
C ARG A 102 14.66 -8.12 18.17
N LYS A 103 15.94 -8.31 18.56
CA LYS A 103 16.60 -7.58 19.65
C LYS A 103 16.71 -6.05 19.47
N LYS A 104 16.40 -5.53 18.28
CA LYS A 104 16.36 -4.09 17.98
C LYS A 104 15.03 -3.43 18.36
N TYR A 105 14.03 -4.22 18.73
CA TYR A 105 12.69 -3.75 19.06
C TYR A 105 12.36 -4.09 20.51
N SER A 106 11.60 -3.20 21.16
CA SER A 106 10.96 -3.55 22.42
C SER A 106 9.94 -4.67 22.22
N ASP A 107 9.61 -5.38 23.30
CA ASP A 107 8.64 -6.46 23.25
C ASP A 107 7.25 -5.96 22.82
N ALA A 108 6.86 -4.77 23.27
CA ALA A 108 5.61 -4.13 22.89
C ALA A 108 5.57 -3.80 21.39
N GLN A 109 6.63 -3.19 20.84
CA GLN A 109 6.69 -2.86 19.41
C GLN A 109 6.65 -4.10 18.52
N TRP A 110 7.37 -5.16 18.92
CA TRP A 110 7.35 -6.40 18.16
C TRP A 110 5.98 -7.10 18.22
N ALA A 111 5.39 -7.17 19.42
CA ALA A 111 4.07 -7.77 19.60
C ALA A 111 3.00 -7.03 18.79
N ASP A 112 3.04 -5.70 18.79
CA ASP A 112 2.12 -4.88 17.99
C ASP A 112 2.27 -5.18 16.48
N ALA A 113 3.50 -5.16 15.95
CA ALA A 113 3.75 -5.44 14.54
C ALA A 113 3.27 -6.85 14.13
N MET A 114 3.54 -7.87 14.94
CA MET A 114 3.09 -9.25 14.66
C MET A 114 1.55 -9.37 14.74
N ALA A 115 0.93 -8.70 15.71
CA ALA A 115 -0.53 -8.71 15.87
C ALA A 115 -1.24 -8.07 14.69
N GLN A 116 -0.66 -7.04 14.07
CA GLN A 116 -1.20 -6.42 12.85
C GLN A 116 -1.26 -7.38 11.65
N CYS A 117 -0.49 -8.47 11.70
CA CYS A 117 -0.46 -9.54 10.69
C CYS A 117 -1.21 -10.80 11.10
N GLY A 118 -1.75 -10.87 12.32
CA GLY A 118 -2.37 -12.08 12.86
C GLY A 118 -1.38 -13.21 13.15
N PHE A 119 -0.07 -12.94 13.13
CA PHE A 119 0.96 -13.91 13.45
C PHE A 119 1.01 -14.22 14.95
N GLN A 120 1.23 -15.47 15.29
CA GLN A 120 1.50 -15.92 16.65
C GLN A 120 3.00 -15.78 16.98
N GLN A 121 3.33 -15.71 18.26
CA GLN A 121 4.73 -15.80 18.71
C GLN A 121 5.31 -17.16 18.30
N GLY A 122 6.18 -17.17 17.28
CA GLY A 122 6.83 -18.37 16.73
C GLY A 122 6.71 -18.52 15.22
N ASP A 123 5.90 -17.70 14.55
CA ASP A 123 5.67 -17.79 13.10
C ASP A 123 6.79 -17.13 12.27
N ALA A 124 7.44 -16.08 12.80
CA ALA A 124 8.66 -15.52 12.24
C ALA A 124 9.86 -16.28 12.83
N ARG A 125 10.64 -16.97 12.00
CA ARG A 125 11.72 -17.88 12.44
C ARG A 125 13.10 -17.30 12.25
#